data_AF-A0A918I0J7-F1
#
_entry.id   AF-A0A918I0J7-F1
#
_cell.length_a   1.000
_cell.length_b   1.000
_cell.length_c   1.000
_cell.angle_alpha   90.00
_cell.angle_beta   90.00
_cell.angle_gamma   90.00
#
_symmetry.space_group_name_H-M   'P 1'
#
loop_
_entity.id
_entity.type
_entity.pdbx_description
1 polymer ?
#
loop_
_entity_poly.entity_id
_entity_poly.type
_entity_poly.pdbx_seq_one_letter_code
_entity_poly.pdbx_strand_id
1 'polypeptide(L)'
;MPRPRFDGGRLVLIVDVSPWLRSDAPCSAERLFCHVYGRAKTASRFIPGWPYSFVAVLEPGATSWTAILDAVRLGPVDDATAVTEADLRGVVERLIAVGQWQAGDPDIVIVSDAGYDVTRLAWVLRDLPVELVGRVRSDRVMRLPKLPRVYDPKGGRPPKRARNSASPTRRRGPSPRSPRSPQPPTTARPRRRHGIGSPPDSDRRPKTPASAARANAR
;
A
#
# COMPACT_ATOMS: atom_id res chain seq x y z
N MET A 1 9.83 -23.63 9.64
CA MET A 1 11.02 -23.07 8.96
C MET A 1 11.45 -21.80 9.69
N PRO A 2 12.77 -21.54 9.81
CA PRO A 2 13.26 -20.32 10.42
C PRO A 2 12.78 -19.09 9.62
N ARG A 3 12.40 -18.03 10.33
CA ARG A 3 12.02 -16.75 9.73
C ARG A 3 13.20 -15.77 9.80
N PRO A 4 13.36 -14.89 8.79
CA PRO A 4 14.36 -13.85 8.87
C PRO A 4 14.07 -12.92 10.05
N ARG A 5 15.14 -12.43 10.70
CA ARG A 5 15.06 -11.56 11.87
C ARG A 5 15.96 -10.35 11.67
N PHE A 6 15.49 -9.20 12.11
CA PHE A 6 16.26 -7.97 12.20
C PHE A 6 17.15 -7.97 13.44
N ASP A 7 17.99 -6.93 13.54
CA ASP A 7 18.87 -6.70 14.67
C ASP A 7 18.13 -6.87 16.00
N GLY A 8 18.78 -7.56 16.94
CA GLY A 8 18.16 -7.93 18.22
C GLY A 8 17.17 -9.10 18.15
N GLY A 9 17.12 -9.85 17.05
CA GLY A 9 16.28 -11.04 16.92
C GLY A 9 14.80 -10.74 16.64
N ARG A 10 14.49 -9.52 16.18
CA ARG A 10 13.12 -9.04 16.01
C ARG A 10 12.48 -9.53 14.71
N LEU A 11 11.24 -9.99 14.78
CA LEU A 11 10.43 -10.26 13.60
C LEU A 11 9.80 -8.97 13.09
N VAL A 12 9.86 -8.75 11.78
CA VAL A 12 9.22 -7.60 11.12
C VAL A 12 8.29 -8.11 10.04
N LEU A 13 7.02 -7.75 10.16
CA LEU A 13 5.96 -8.10 9.23
C LEU A 13 5.52 -6.85 8.48
N ILE A 14 5.01 -7.05 7.26
CA ILE A 14 4.23 -6.03 6.53
C ILE A 14 2.83 -6.54 6.29
N VAL A 15 1.90 -5.59 6.18
CA VAL A 15 0.57 -5.82 5.61
C VAL A 15 0.30 -4.85 4.48
N ASP A 16 -0.12 -5.37 3.33
CA ASP A 16 -0.49 -4.58 2.16
C ASP A 16 -1.56 -5.28 1.32
N VAL A 17 -2.22 -4.53 0.42
CA VAL A 17 -3.20 -5.08 -0.52
C VAL A 17 -2.62 -5.08 -1.92
N SER A 18 -2.52 -6.26 -2.53
CA SER A 18 -2.10 -6.40 -3.93
C SER A 18 -3.31 -6.70 -4.82
N PRO A 19 -3.44 -6.02 -5.98
CA PRO A 19 -4.54 -6.26 -6.89
C PRO A 19 -4.28 -7.48 -7.79
N TRP A 20 -5.19 -8.45 -7.77
CA TRP A 20 -5.25 -9.52 -8.75
C TRP A 20 -6.16 -9.11 -9.92
N LEU A 21 -5.58 -8.62 -11.01
CA LEU A 21 -6.36 -8.06 -12.13
C LEU A 21 -7.04 -9.13 -12.99
N ARG A 22 -8.30 -8.86 -13.36
CA ARG A 22 -9.18 -9.72 -14.16
C ARG A 22 -10.08 -8.89 -15.08
N SER A 23 -9.46 -8.04 -15.90
CA SER A 23 -10.17 -7.18 -16.86
C SER A 23 -10.92 -7.97 -17.94
N ASP A 24 -10.42 -9.16 -18.27
CA ASP A 24 -10.87 -10.06 -19.32
C ASP A 24 -11.94 -11.08 -18.88
N ALA A 25 -12.33 -11.08 -17.60
CA ALA A 25 -13.24 -12.09 -17.04
C ALA A 25 -14.58 -11.48 -16.58
N PRO A 26 -15.44 -10.93 -17.47
CA PRO A 26 -16.61 -10.12 -17.11
C PRO A 26 -17.65 -10.84 -16.23
N CYS A 27 -17.72 -12.17 -16.30
CA CYS A 27 -18.66 -12.97 -15.52
C CYS A 27 -18.08 -13.50 -14.20
N SER A 28 -16.81 -13.21 -13.90
CA SER A 28 -16.21 -13.61 -12.62
C SER A 28 -16.89 -12.85 -11.48
N ALA A 29 -17.46 -13.63 -10.56
CA ALA A 29 -18.20 -13.14 -9.41
C ALA A 29 -17.33 -12.27 -8.50
N GLU A 30 -18.00 -11.34 -7.80
CA GLU A 30 -17.42 -10.56 -6.69
C GLU A 30 -16.06 -9.90 -7.02
N ARG A 31 -15.88 -9.48 -8.28
CA ARG A 31 -14.77 -8.61 -8.64
C ARG A 31 -15.03 -7.21 -8.12
N LEU A 32 -13.96 -6.59 -7.66
CA LEU A 32 -13.92 -5.21 -7.22
C LEU A 32 -13.12 -4.37 -8.20
N PHE A 33 -13.20 -3.05 -8.04
CA PHE A 33 -12.36 -2.12 -8.76
C PHE A 33 -11.04 -1.94 -8.02
N CYS A 34 -10.00 -2.60 -8.52
CA CYS A 34 -8.66 -2.47 -7.98
C CYS A 34 -8.02 -1.15 -8.43
N HIS A 35 -7.48 -0.39 -7.49
CA HIS A 35 -6.69 0.80 -7.82
C HIS A 35 -5.33 0.38 -8.37
N VAL A 36 -5.00 0.84 -9.58
CA VAL A 36 -3.72 0.60 -10.23
C VAL A 36 -3.04 1.93 -10.52
N TYR A 37 -1.76 2.04 -10.14
CA TYR A 37 -0.93 3.18 -10.52
C TYR A 37 -0.59 3.09 -12.00
N GLY A 38 -1.17 3.97 -12.82
CA GLY A 38 -0.80 4.10 -14.23
C GLY A 38 0.58 4.76 -14.37
N ARG A 39 1.35 4.37 -15.40
CA ARG A 39 2.60 5.07 -15.78
C ARG A 39 2.37 6.49 -16.32
N ALA A 40 1.11 6.87 -16.63
CA ALA A 40 0.75 8.20 -17.10
C ALA A 40 0.42 9.12 -15.91
N LYS A 41 0.93 10.35 -15.96
CA LYS A 41 1.01 11.30 -14.84
C LYS A 41 -0.30 11.71 -14.14
N THR A 42 -1.49 11.31 -14.59
CA THR A 42 -2.74 11.94 -14.14
C THR A 42 -4.00 11.05 -14.11
N ALA A 43 -3.91 9.73 -14.13
CA ALA A 43 -5.11 8.89 -14.00
C ALA A 43 -4.93 7.74 -13.00
N SER A 44 -5.58 7.84 -11.84
CA SER A 44 -5.94 6.66 -11.04
C SER A 44 -6.78 5.76 -11.94
N ARG A 45 -6.25 4.58 -12.30
CA ARG A 45 -6.97 3.64 -13.16
C ARG A 45 -7.55 2.56 -12.27
N PHE A 46 -8.86 2.40 -12.32
CA PHE A 46 -9.55 1.27 -11.72
C PHE A 46 -9.65 0.16 -12.75
N ILE A 47 -9.14 -1.01 -12.41
CA ILE A 47 -9.21 -2.21 -13.25
C ILE A 47 -9.98 -3.29 -12.47
N PRO A 48 -11.01 -3.92 -13.06
CA PRO A 48 -11.71 -5.02 -12.42
C PRO A 48 -10.76 -6.15 -12.01
N GLY A 49 -10.90 -6.65 -10.80
CA GLY A 49 -10.03 -7.68 -10.23
C GLY A 49 -10.46 -8.08 -8.83
N TRP A 50 -9.59 -8.81 -8.14
CA TRP A 50 -9.76 -9.16 -6.74
C TRP A 50 -8.61 -8.57 -5.91
N PRO A 51 -8.89 -7.73 -4.91
CA PRO A 51 -7.87 -7.29 -3.98
C PRO A 51 -7.55 -8.42 -3.00
N TYR A 52 -6.26 -8.69 -2.81
CA TYR A 52 -5.76 -9.63 -1.80
C TYR A 52 -4.98 -8.85 -0.74
N SER A 53 -5.46 -8.89 0.50
CA SER A 53 -4.65 -8.51 1.66
C SER A 53 -3.63 -9.61 1.88
N PHE A 54 -2.38 -9.26 2.14
CA PHE A 54 -1.36 -10.25 2.46
C PHE A 54 -0.48 -9.77 3.61
N VAL A 55 0.01 -10.74 4.38
CA VAL A 55 0.99 -10.52 5.43
C VAL A 55 2.28 -11.19 4.99
N ALA A 56 3.39 -10.46 5.00
CA ALA A 56 4.70 -11.02 4.67
C ALA A 56 5.72 -10.71 5.77
N VAL A 57 6.69 -11.60 5.95
CA VAL A 57 7.85 -11.35 6.80
C VAL A 57 8.94 -10.66 5.97
N LEU A 58 9.50 -9.59 6.52
CA LEU A 58 10.61 -8.86 5.94
C LEU A 58 11.95 -9.47 6.36
N GLU A 59 12.92 -9.36 5.46
CA GLU A 59 14.32 -9.68 5.72
C GLU A 59 15.15 -8.40 5.81
N PRO A 60 16.21 -8.37 6.64
CA PRO A 60 17.18 -7.27 6.62
C PRO A 60 17.84 -7.08 5.26
N GLY A 61 18.19 -5.83 4.96
CA GLY A 61 18.89 -5.47 3.73
C GLY A 61 17.97 -5.01 2.59
N ALA A 62 18.57 -4.64 1.47
CA ALA A 62 17.88 -4.11 0.29
C ALA A 62 17.53 -5.25 -0.68
N THR A 63 16.63 -6.14 -0.27
CA THR A 63 16.14 -7.24 -1.11
C THR A 63 14.67 -7.01 -1.46
N SER A 64 14.26 -7.52 -2.62
CA SER A 64 12.85 -7.55 -3.04
C SER A 64 12.16 -8.87 -2.67
N TRP A 65 12.86 -9.76 -1.98
CA TRP A 65 12.35 -11.07 -1.61
C TRP A 65 11.73 -10.98 -0.23
N THR A 66 10.47 -11.39 -0.14
CA THR A 66 9.73 -11.49 1.12
C THR A 66 8.98 -12.80 1.14
N ALA A 67 8.84 -13.41 2.32
CA ALA A 67 8.07 -14.63 2.46
C ALA A 67 6.64 -14.28 2.91
N ILE A 68 5.66 -14.56 2.06
CA ILE A 68 4.24 -14.39 2.39
C ILE A 68 3.87 -15.43 3.47
N LEU A 69 3.27 -14.94 4.55
CA LEU A 69 2.78 -15.73 5.67
C LEU A 69 1.29 -16.07 5.53
N ASP A 70 0.52 -15.14 4.98
CA ASP A 70 -0.89 -15.32 4.69
C ASP A 70 -1.35 -14.39 3.56
N ALA A 71 -2.44 -14.77 2.89
CA ALA A 71 -3.09 -13.97 1.86
C ALA A 71 -4.59 -14.23 1.84
N VAL A 72 -5.37 -13.18 2.11
CA VAL A 72 -6.84 -13.21 2.18
C VAL A 72 -7.44 -12.36 1.06
N ARG A 73 -8.38 -12.94 0.32
CA ARG A 73 -9.16 -12.22 -0.68
C ARG A 73 -10.16 -11.30 0.02
N LEU A 74 -10.17 -10.03 -0.34
CA LEU A 74 -11.17 -9.06 0.12
C LEU A 74 -12.40 -9.13 -0.81
N GLY A 75 -13.54 -9.44 -0.21
CA GLY A 75 -14.85 -9.47 -0.83
C GLY A 75 -15.57 -8.12 -0.81
N PRO A 76 -16.66 -7.96 -1.58
CA PRO A 76 -17.37 -6.69 -1.72
C PRO A 76 -18.12 -6.24 -0.48
N VAL A 77 -18.41 -7.15 0.45
CA VAL A 77 -19.14 -6.87 1.69
C VAL A 77 -18.22 -6.83 2.92
N ASP A 78 -16.91 -7.04 2.73
CA ASP A 78 -15.97 -7.13 3.82
C ASP A 78 -15.59 -5.74 4.36
N ASP A 79 -15.51 -5.62 5.68
CA ASP A 79 -14.71 -4.55 6.31
C ASP A 79 -13.23 -4.94 6.20
N ALA A 80 -12.52 -4.30 5.27
CA ALA A 80 -11.09 -4.54 5.06
C ALA A 80 -10.27 -4.41 6.36
N THR A 81 -10.67 -3.52 7.29
CA THR A 81 -9.96 -3.38 8.57
C THR A 81 -10.19 -4.59 9.46
N ALA A 82 -11.41 -5.11 9.51
CA ALA A 82 -11.74 -6.30 10.27
C ALA A 82 -11.05 -7.56 9.69
N VAL A 83 -10.97 -7.67 8.36
CA VAL A 83 -10.22 -8.75 7.71
C VAL A 83 -8.73 -8.68 8.07
N THR A 84 -8.12 -7.50 7.96
CA THR A 84 -6.70 -7.32 8.34
C THR A 84 -6.45 -7.59 9.81
N GLU A 85 -7.35 -7.18 10.70
CA GLU A 85 -7.28 -7.49 12.13
C GLU A 85 -7.25 -9.00 12.38
N ALA A 86 -8.19 -9.74 11.78
CA ALA A 86 -8.29 -11.19 11.94
C ALA A 86 -7.07 -11.92 11.34
N ASP A 87 -6.61 -11.49 10.16
CA ASP A 87 -5.45 -12.05 9.48
C ASP A 87 -4.16 -11.85 10.30
N LEU A 88 -3.88 -10.61 10.74
CA LEU A 88 -2.72 -10.31 11.58
C LEU A 88 -2.72 -11.08 12.89
N ARG A 89 -3.87 -11.15 13.58
CA ARG A 89 -4.02 -11.93 14.81
C ARG A 89 -3.70 -13.40 14.55
N GLY A 90 -4.32 -13.99 13.52
CA GLY A 90 -4.09 -15.39 13.16
C GLY A 90 -2.63 -15.68 12.81
N VAL A 91 -1.96 -14.78 12.08
CA VAL A 91 -0.53 -14.91 11.76
C VAL A 91 0.32 -14.87 13.04
N VAL A 92 0.09 -13.90 13.93
CA VAL A 92 0.86 -13.75 15.18
C VAL A 92 0.66 -14.96 16.08
N GLU A 93 -0.58 -15.40 16.29
CA GLU A 93 -0.89 -16.57 17.11
C GLU A 93 -0.23 -17.84 16.55
N ARG A 94 -0.21 -18.02 15.23
CA ARG A 94 0.51 -19.13 14.59
C ARG A 94 2.03 -19.03 14.80
N LEU A 95 2.61 -17.83 14.71
CA LEU A 95 4.04 -17.63 14.96
C LEU A 95 4.41 -17.99 16.41
N ILE A 96 3.57 -17.62 17.37
CA ILE A 96 3.75 -18.00 18.78
C ILE A 96 3.62 -19.52 18.94
N ALA A 97 2.58 -20.12 18.38
CA ALA A 97 2.31 -21.56 18.50
C ALA A 97 3.45 -22.43 17.95
N VAL A 98 4.12 -21.98 16.88
CA VAL A 98 5.29 -22.69 16.30
C VAL A 98 6.63 -22.25 16.89
N GLY A 99 6.61 -21.51 18.01
CA GLY A 99 7.80 -21.08 18.75
C GLY A 99 8.68 -20.09 18.01
N GLN A 100 8.16 -19.39 16.98
CA GLN A 100 8.87 -18.30 16.32
C GLN A 100 8.90 -17.02 17.17
N TRP A 101 8.04 -16.93 18.17
CA TRP A 101 8.12 -15.91 19.20
C TRP A 101 7.86 -16.56 20.56
N GLN A 102 8.63 -16.20 21.57
CA GLN A 102 8.50 -16.68 22.94
C GLN A 102 8.53 -15.53 23.94
N ALA A 103 8.00 -15.75 25.14
CA ALA A 103 8.06 -14.75 26.21
C ALA A 103 9.53 -14.37 26.51
N GLY A 104 9.84 -13.08 26.43
CA GLY A 104 11.20 -12.55 26.54
C GLY A 104 11.82 -12.15 25.20
N ASP A 105 11.27 -12.59 24.07
CA ASP A 105 11.61 -12.05 22.76
C ASP A 105 11.09 -10.61 22.60
N PRO A 106 11.73 -9.78 21.76
CA PRO A 106 11.17 -8.47 21.39
C PRO A 106 9.80 -8.60 20.72
N ASP A 107 8.96 -7.59 20.90
CA ASP A 107 7.68 -7.49 20.19
C ASP A 107 7.85 -7.55 18.67
N ILE A 108 6.90 -8.18 18.00
CA ILE A 108 6.86 -8.30 16.55
C ILE A 108 6.45 -6.94 15.97
N VAL A 109 7.28 -6.36 15.11
CA VAL A 109 6.92 -5.11 14.43
C VAL A 109 6.04 -5.42 13.24
N ILE A 110 4.91 -4.74 13.12
CA ILE A 110 4.04 -4.81 11.94
C ILE A 110 4.02 -3.45 11.28
N VAL A 111 4.44 -3.41 10.02
CA VAL A 111 4.49 -2.20 9.20
C VAL A 111 3.28 -2.17 8.27
N SER A 112 2.55 -1.05 8.26
CA SER A 112 1.37 -0.87 7.41
C SER A 112 1.45 0.43 6.60
N ASP A 113 0.87 0.43 5.40
CA ASP A 113 0.73 1.66 4.63
C ASP A 113 -0.36 2.60 5.20
N ALA A 114 -0.45 3.81 4.64
CA ALA A 114 -1.42 4.83 5.01
C ALA A 114 -2.87 4.45 4.68
N GLY A 115 -3.11 3.41 3.87
CA GLY A 115 -4.45 2.86 3.70
C GLY A 115 -5.08 2.34 5.01
N TYR A 116 -4.26 1.95 5.98
CA TYR A 116 -4.71 1.27 7.19
C TYR A 116 -5.02 2.22 8.35
N ASP A 117 -6.02 1.85 9.16
CA ASP A 117 -6.29 2.52 10.43
C ASP A 117 -5.38 1.95 11.53
N VAL A 118 -4.14 2.44 11.58
CA VAL A 118 -3.13 2.02 12.55
C VAL A 118 -3.59 2.20 14.00
N THR A 119 -4.46 3.19 14.28
CA THR A 119 -4.97 3.43 15.62
C THR A 119 -5.98 2.37 16.04
N ARG A 120 -6.89 1.98 15.15
CA ARG A 120 -7.79 0.86 15.39
C ARG A 120 -6.99 -0.43 15.58
N LEU A 121 -6.05 -0.72 14.67
CA LEU A 121 -5.20 -1.92 14.76
C LEU A 121 -4.42 -1.99 16.08
N ALA A 122 -3.85 -0.87 16.54
CA ALA A 122 -3.10 -0.83 17.80
C ALA A 122 -3.99 -1.16 19.00
N TRP A 123 -5.26 -0.75 18.96
CA TRP A 123 -6.20 -1.03 20.03
C TRP A 123 -6.66 -2.49 20.04
N VAL A 124 -7.01 -3.04 18.87
CA VAL A 124 -7.57 -4.39 18.77
C VAL A 124 -6.52 -5.50 18.87
N LEU A 125 -5.24 -5.19 18.65
CA LEU A 125 -4.12 -6.12 18.78
C LEU A 125 -3.29 -5.89 20.06
N ARG A 126 -3.77 -5.06 20.99
CA ARG A 126 -3.01 -4.65 22.21
C ARG A 126 -2.68 -5.80 23.18
N ASP A 127 -3.38 -6.92 23.04
CA ASP A 127 -3.19 -8.13 23.84
C ASP A 127 -2.12 -9.06 23.25
N LEU A 128 -1.61 -8.76 22.05
CA LEU A 128 -0.56 -9.52 21.38
C LEU A 128 0.80 -8.81 21.53
N PRO A 129 1.93 -9.54 21.43
CA PRO A 129 3.27 -8.97 21.52
C PRO A 129 3.67 -8.27 20.21
N VAL A 130 2.97 -7.17 19.89
CA VAL A 130 3.12 -6.47 18.61
C VAL A 130 3.33 -4.96 18.79
N GLU A 131 4.22 -4.41 17.95
CA GLU A 131 4.45 -2.97 17.81
C GLU A 131 4.03 -2.54 16.40
N LEU A 132 3.13 -1.56 16.28
CA LEU A 132 2.65 -1.10 14.97
C LEU A 132 3.40 0.14 14.46
N VAL A 133 3.87 0.06 13.22
CA VAL A 133 4.49 1.16 12.47
C VAL A 133 3.64 1.45 11.23
N GLY A 134 2.77 2.45 11.33
CA GLY A 134 1.90 2.85 10.23
C GLY A 134 2.33 4.17 9.59
N ARG A 135 2.24 4.26 8.25
CA ARG A 135 2.30 5.58 7.59
C ARG A 135 1.03 6.36 7.91
N VAL A 136 1.15 7.54 8.50
CA VAL A 136 -0.02 8.38 8.80
C VAL A 136 -0.47 9.10 7.54
N ARG A 137 -1.75 8.97 7.15
CA ARG A 137 -2.31 9.73 6.02
C ARG A 137 -2.28 11.23 6.30
N SER A 138 -2.01 12.01 5.27
CA SER A 138 -1.97 13.48 5.35
C SER A 138 -3.31 14.14 5.70
N ASP A 139 -4.42 13.43 5.56
CA ASP A 139 -5.77 13.89 5.92
C ASP A 139 -6.14 13.61 7.39
N ARG A 140 -5.29 12.93 8.16
CA ARG A 140 -5.53 12.66 9.59
C ARG A 140 -5.34 13.92 10.43
N VAL A 141 -6.31 14.19 11.30
CA VAL A 141 -6.28 15.32 12.25
C VAL A 141 -6.02 14.80 13.65
N MET A 142 -4.83 15.05 14.19
CA MET A 142 -4.50 14.77 15.58
C MET A 142 -5.08 15.86 16.48
N ARG A 143 -6.00 15.46 17.37
CA ARG A 143 -6.57 16.36 18.38
C ARG A 143 -5.75 16.26 19.65
N LEU A 144 -5.46 17.41 20.26
CA LEU A 144 -4.95 17.44 21.62
C LEU A 144 -6.04 16.93 22.58
N PRO A 145 -5.66 16.42 23.76
CA PRO A 145 -6.61 16.14 24.83
C PRO A 145 -7.55 17.33 25.01
N LYS A 146 -8.85 17.04 25.09
CA LYS A 146 -9.84 18.07 25.31
C LYS A 146 -9.54 18.69 26.67
N LEU A 147 -9.20 19.98 26.67
CA LEU A 147 -9.01 20.72 27.92
C LEU A 147 -10.30 20.64 28.77
N PRO A 148 -10.17 20.57 30.11
CA PRO A 148 -11.32 20.65 31.00
C PRO A 148 -12.18 21.84 30.63
N ARG A 149 -13.51 21.64 30.56
CA ARG A 149 -14.43 22.77 30.38
C ARG A 149 -14.44 23.56 31.68
N VAL A 150 -13.77 24.69 31.71
CA VAL A 150 -13.95 25.68 32.78
C VAL A 150 -15.20 26.49 32.42
N TYR A 151 -16.24 26.39 33.24
CA TYR A 151 -17.40 27.27 33.11
C TYR A 151 -16.97 28.68 33.55
N ASP A 152 -17.00 29.63 32.61
CA ASP A 152 -16.79 31.05 32.88
C ASP A 152 -18.15 31.77 32.73
N PRO A 153 -18.73 32.32 33.81
CA PRO A 153 -20.00 33.04 33.74
C PRO A 153 -19.94 34.32 32.88
N LYS A 154 -18.75 34.83 32.56
CA LYS A 154 -18.53 35.93 31.60
C LYS A 154 -17.95 35.45 30.26
N GLY A 155 -17.76 34.14 30.09
CA GLY A 155 -17.04 33.55 28.98
C GLY A 155 -17.88 33.43 27.70
N GLY A 156 -17.38 34.02 26.62
CA GLY A 156 -17.99 33.91 25.29
C GLY A 156 -17.93 32.50 24.69
N ARG A 157 -18.65 32.33 23.56
CA ARG A 157 -18.74 31.05 22.84
C ARG A 157 -17.35 30.44 22.59
N PRO A 158 -17.13 29.14 22.89
CA PRO A 158 -15.87 28.48 22.63
C PRO A 158 -15.43 28.66 21.18
N PRO A 159 -14.13 28.92 20.90
CA PRO A 159 -13.65 29.10 19.54
C PRO A 159 -13.96 27.86 18.70
N LYS A 160 -14.53 28.07 17.50
CA LYS A 160 -14.99 27.01 16.58
C LYS A 160 -13.85 26.13 16.05
N ARG A 161 -12.60 26.59 16.16
CA ARG A 161 -11.40 25.89 15.68
C ARG A 161 -10.49 25.61 16.88
N ALA A 162 -10.37 24.33 17.25
CA ALA A 162 -9.37 23.91 18.23
C ALA A 162 -7.96 24.11 17.65
N ARG A 163 -6.99 24.41 18.51
CA ARG A 163 -5.57 24.46 18.14
C ARG A 163 -5.11 23.02 17.87
N ASN A 164 -5.20 22.61 16.62
CA ASN A 164 -4.73 21.30 16.19
C ASN A 164 -3.21 21.40 16.03
N SER A 165 -2.48 20.55 16.75
CA SER A 165 -1.02 20.42 16.83
C SER A 165 -0.26 21.49 17.64
N ALA A 166 0.51 21.01 18.63
CA ALA A 166 1.86 21.48 18.84
C ALA A 166 2.75 20.51 18.06
N SER A 167 3.29 20.94 16.92
CA SER A 167 4.43 20.23 16.33
C SER A 167 5.51 20.13 17.41
N PRO A 168 6.16 18.98 17.65
CA PRO A 168 7.43 19.03 18.35
C PRO A 168 8.28 19.99 17.54
N THR A 169 8.76 21.05 18.19
CA THR A 169 9.67 22.01 17.61
C THR A 169 10.68 21.20 16.82
N ARG A 170 10.67 21.34 15.49
CA ARG A 170 11.64 20.70 14.63
C ARG A 170 12.98 21.20 15.15
N ARG A 171 13.65 20.43 16.01
CA ARG A 171 15.05 20.65 16.32
C ARG A 171 15.69 20.62 14.94
N ARG A 172 16.11 21.80 14.47
CA ARG A 172 16.87 21.92 13.24
C ARG A 172 18.09 21.06 13.49
N GLY A 173 18.08 19.83 13.01
CA GLY A 173 19.30 19.07 12.82
C GLY A 173 20.23 19.91 11.94
N PRO A 174 21.55 19.72 12.05
CA PRO A 174 22.50 20.45 11.22
C PRO A 174 22.08 20.32 9.75
N SER A 175 22.11 21.45 9.03
CA SER A 175 21.79 21.49 7.60
C SER A 175 22.51 20.34 6.90
N PRO A 176 21.81 19.53 6.08
CA PRO A 176 22.49 18.53 5.28
C PRO A 176 23.52 19.27 4.41
N ARG A 177 24.79 18.86 4.51
CA ARG A 177 25.79 19.23 3.51
C ARG A 177 25.21 18.79 2.15
N SER A 178 25.13 19.73 1.21
CA SER A 178 24.75 19.42 -0.17
C SER A 178 25.59 18.21 -0.64
N PRO A 179 24.97 17.11 -1.09
CA PRO A 179 25.72 16.06 -1.74
C PRO A 179 26.38 16.68 -2.98
N ARG A 180 27.69 16.49 -3.11
CA ARG A 180 28.40 16.75 -4.37
C ARG A 180 27.66 15.94 -5.44
N SER A 181 27.17 16.61 -6.48
CA SER A 181 26.62 15.94 -7.65
C SER A 181 27.59 14.88 -8.15
N PRO A 182 27.16 13.63 -8.37
CA PRO A 182 27.97 12.66 -9.09
C PRO A 182 28.25 13.23 -10.47
N GLN A 183 29.52 13.31 -10.86
CA GLN A 183 29.84 13.61 -12.26
C GLN A 183 29.33 12.46 -13.13
N PRO A 184 28.67 12.76 -14.26
CA PRO A 184 28.28 11.72 -15.20
C PRO A 184 29.53 11.03 -15.75
N PRO A 185 29.53 9.69 -15.90
CA PRO A 185 30.63 9.02 -16.58
C PRO A 185 30.69 9.52 -18.03
N THR A 186 31.91 9.84 -18.47
CA THR A 186 32.23 10.22 -19.84
C THR A 186 31.64 9.20 -20.83
N THR A 187 30.72 9.66 -21.67
CA THR A 187 30.07 8.86 -22.72
C THR A 187 31.09 8.17 -23.60
N ALA A 188 31.18 6.84 -23.52
CA ALA A 188 31.77 6.02 -24.56
C ALA A 188 30.85 6.05 -25.79
N ARG A 189 31.43 6.32 -26.96
CA ARG A 189 30.75 6.34 -28.27
C ARG A 189 29.90 5.07 -28.49
N PRO A 190 28.67 5.17 -29.00
CA PRO A 190 27.87 3.99 -29.31
C PRO A 190 28.48 3.24 -30.50
N ARG A 191 28.84 1.97 -30.27
CA ARG A 191 29.10 1.01 -31.36
C ARG A 191 27.76 0.63 -32.00
N ARG A 192 27.63 0.84 -33.31
CA ARG A 192 26.54 0.29 -34.12
C ARG A 192 26.63 -1.23 -34.12
N ARG A 193 25.54 -1.94 -33.76
CA ARG A 193 25.22 -3.26 -34.33
C ARG A 193 23.71 -3.53 -34.37
N HIS A 194 23.29 -3.84 -35.58
CA HIS A 194 22.19 -4.65 -36.11
C HIS A 194 20.82 -4.68 -35.41
N GLY A 195 19.83 -4.27 -36.21
CA GLY A 195 18.41 -4.24 -35.85
C GLY A 195 17.77 -5.63 -35.75
N ILE A 196 16.71 -5.66 -34.96
CA ILE A 196 15.67 -6.67 -34.95
C ILE A 196 14.36 -5.91 -34.99
N GLY A 197 13.50 -6.31 -35.93
CA GLY A 197 12.34 -5.56 -36.41
C GLY A 197 11.27 -5.28 -35.37
N SER A 198 10.56 -4.17 -35.60
CA SER A 198 9.32 -3.80 -34.90
C SER A 198 8.22 -4.85 -35.13
N PRO A 199 7.37 -5.14 -34.12
CA PRO A 199 6.17 -5.93 -34.33
C PRO A 199 5.13 -5.12 -35.15
N PRO A 200 4.28 -5.77 -35.96
CA PRO A 200 3.31 -5.08 -36.79
C PRO A 200 2.15 -4.49 -35.96
N ASP A 201 1.81 -3.26 -36.33
CA ASP A 201 0.70 -2.44 -35.85
C ASP A 201 -0.65 -3.06 -36.27
N SER A 202 -1.32 -3.72 -35.33
CA SER A 202 -2.64 -4.33 -35.54
C SER A 202 -3.75 -3.33 -35.24
N ASP A 203 -3.85 -2.25 -36.02
CA ASP A 203 -5.05 -1.39 -35.99
C ASP A 203 -5.32 -0.66 -37.32
N ARG A 204 -5.50 -1.44 -38.39
CA ARG A 204 -6.15 -0.97 -39.63
C ARG A 204 -7.30 -1.91 -40.03
N ARG A 205 -8.51 -1.58 -39.60
CA ARG A 205 -9.74 -2.09 -40.23
C ARG A 205 -9.87 -1.50 -41.64
N PRO A 206 -10.02 -2.30 -42.71
CA PRO A 206 -10.33 -1.79 -44.04
C PRO A 206 -11.79 -1.34 -44.13
N LYS A 207 -12.04 -0.18 -44.75
CA LYS A 207 -13.37 0.31 -45.11
C LYS A 207 -13.92 -0.51 -46.28
N THR A 208 -15.03 -1.20 -46.07
CA THR A 208 -15.82 -1.88 -47.10
C THR A 208 -16.55 -0.82 -47.96
N PRO A 209 -16.44 -0.83 -49.31
CA PRO A 209 -17.37 -0.08 -50.14
C PRO A 209 -18.70 -0.82 -50.23
N ALA A 210 -19.79 -0.07 -50.09
CA ALA A 210 -21.17 -0.54 -50.14
C ALA A 210 -21.55 -1.03 -51.54
N SER A 211 -22.14 -2.23 -51.60
CA SER A 211 -22.88 -2.75 -52.75
C SER A 211 -24.30 -2.17 -52.73
N ALA A 212 -24.71 -1.55 -53.83
CA ALA A 212 -26.11 -1.28 -54.13
C ALA A 212 -26.43 -1.84 -55.52
N ALA A 213 -27.34 -2.80 -55.56
CA ALA A 213 -27.85 -3.46 -56.74
C ALA A 213 -29.06 -2.70 -57.34
N ARG A 214 -29.21 -2.81 -58.67
CA ARG A 214 -30.42 -2.76 -59.55
C ARG A 214 -30.04 -2.11 -60.90
N ALA A 215 -30.56 -2.43 -62.07
CA ALA A 215 -31.41 -3.50 -62.62
C ALA A 215 -31.48 -3.30 -64.16
N ASN A 216 -31.72 -4.37 -64.92
CA ASN A 216 -32.35 -4.47 -66.25
C ASN A 216 -31.81 -3.67 -67.46
N ALA A 217 -31.54 -4.35 -68.58
CA ALA A 217 -32.52 -4.57 -69.67
C ALA A 217 -31.88 -5.14 -70.96
N ARG A 218 -32.62 -6.10 -71.56
CA ARG A 218 -32.57 -6.68 -72.92
C ARG A 218 -31.49 -7.71 -73.25
#